data_AF-A0A8D9HFH0-F1
#
_entry.id   AF-A0A8D9HFH0-F1
#
_cell.length_a   1.000
_cell.length_b   1.000
_cell.length_c   1.000
_cell.angle_alpha   90.00
_cell.angle_beta   90.00
_cell.angle_gamma   90.00
#
_symmetry.space_group_name_H-M   'P 1'
#
loop_
_entity.id
_entity.type
_entity.pdbx_description
1 polymer ?
#
loop_
_entity_poly.entity_id
_entity_poly.type
_entity_poly.pdbx_seq_one_letter_code
_entity_poly.pdbx_strand_id
1 'polypeptide(L)'
;RKVSRSDLLQRLASACNRKLLHLARPRFSIVFRVRVLHQLDSSQISETHFLEGEEPWFTYLNKVYDWFEERLEIQAIADDITSKYVPPHVNIFYCLGGITLTCFLVQVATGFAMTFYYRPTVTEAFASVQYIMTEANFGWLIRSVHRWSASMMVLMMILHVFRVYLTGGFKKPRELTWVTGVVLGVLTASFGVTGYSLPWDQIGYWAVKIVTGVPDAIPVIGSPLVELLRGSASVGQSTLTRFYSLHTFVLPLLTAVFMLMHFLMIRTIQTNQHTYHFFKQKKSPEKKPSSRAAKKETHTRLAIDYSKTIAIETHTLLNYDYGK
;
A
#
# COMPACT_ATOMS: atom_id res chain seq x y z
N ARG A 1 -4.30 62.06 -5.22
CA ARG A 1 -4.74 61.05 -4.21
C ARG A 1 -3.56 60.15 -3.90
N LYS A 2 -2.98 60.23 -2.70
CA LYS A 2 -1.80 59.44 -2.30
C LYS A 2 -2.25 57.99 -2.08
N VAL A 3 -1.87 57.08 -2.98
CA VAL A 3 -2.04 55.64 -2.78
C VAL A 3 -0.97 55.18 -1.79
N SER A 4 -1.39 54.57 -0.70
CA SER A 4 -0.48 54.06 0.33
C SER A 4 0.37 52.93 -0.23
N ARG A 5 1.65 52.85 0.15
CA ARG A 5 2.56 51.73 -0.20
C ARG A 5 1.98 50.36 0.19
N SER A 6 1.08 50.30 1.17
CA SER A 6 0.37 49.07 1.57
C SER A 6 -0.60 48.55 0.50
N ASP A 7 -1.27 49.45 -0.23
CA ASP A 7 -2.24 49.07 -1.27
C ASP A 7 -1.56 48.51 -2.52
N LEU A 8 -0.36 49.04 -2.83
CA LEU A 8 0.44 48.55 -3.95
C LEU A 8 0.98 47.14 -3.67
N LEU A 9 1.41 46.89 -2.42
CA LEU A 9 1.92 45.59 -1.98
C LEU A 9 0.81 44.53 -1.89
N GLN A 10 -0.40 44.89 -1.43
CA GLN A 10 -1.55 43.96 -1.45
C GLN A 10 -1.98 43.62 -2.88
N ARG A 11 -1.96 44.58 -3.80
CA ARG A 11 -2.29 44.33 -5.21
C ARG A 11 -1.26 43.44 -5.90
N LEU A 12 0.04 43.66 -5.65
CA LEU A 12 1.11 42.80 -6.18
C LEU A 12 1.09 41.38 -5.58
N ALA A 13 0.82 41.24 -4.28
CA ALA A 13 0.66 39.93 -3.64
C ALA A 13 -0.53 39.15 -4.20
N SER A 14 -1.66 39.82 -4.48
CA SER A 14 -2.85 39.19 -5.06
C SER A 14 -2.68 38.80 -6.55
N ALA A 15 -1.80 39.49 -7.28
CA ALA A 15 -1.48 39.19 -8.67
C ALA A 15 -0.46 38.05 -8.78
N CYS A 16 0.51 37.99 -7.86
CA CYS A 16 1.48 36.91 -7.78
C CYS A 16 0.81 35.57 -7.39
N ASN A 17 -0.14 35.61 -6.45
CA ASN A 17 -0.86 34.40 -6.02
C ASN A 17 -1.76 33.82 -7.13
N ARG A 18 -2.33 34.66 -7.99
CA ARG A 18 -3.15 34.22 -9.14
C ARG A 18 -2.33 33.62 -10.29
N LYS A 19 -1.11 34.08 -10.53
CA LYS A 19 -0.23 33.50 -11.58
C LYS A 19 0.51 32.24 -11.14
N LEU A 20 0.81 32.08 -9.85
CA LEU A 20 1.45 30.86 -9.32
C LEU A 20 0.49 29.66 -9.24
N LEU A 21 -0.82 29.88 -9.03
CA LEU A 21 -1.83 28.83 -9.02
C LEU A 21 -2.10 28.18 -10.39
N HIS A 22 -1.69 28.82 -11.49
CA HIS A 22 -1.83 28.27 -12.84
C HIS A 22 -0.64 27.40 -13.29
N LEU A 23 0.49 27.40 -12.57
CA LEU A 23 1.69 26.63 -12.93
C LEU A 23 1.93 25.39 -12.07
N ALA A 24 1.08 25.13 -11.06
CA ALA A 24 1.27 24.04 -10.09
C ALA A 24 0.10 23.03 -10.04
N ARG A 25 -0.58 22.78 -11.16
CA ARG A 25 -1.51 21.63 -11.26
C ARG A 25 -0.87 20.52 -12.09
N PRO A 26 -0.43 19.40 -11.49
CA PRO A 26 -0.18 18.20 -12.26
C PRO A 26 -1.50 17.76 -12.92
N ARG A 27 -1.43 17.53 -14.23
CA ARG A 27 -2.50 16.94 -15.05
C ARG A 27 -2.80 15.52 -14.57
N PHE A 28 -3.61 15.38 -13.52
CA PHE A 28 -4.30 14.14 -13.16
C PHE A 28 -5.56 14.53 -12.40
N SER A 29 -6.66 14.72 -13.14
CA SER A 29 -8.00 14.79 -12.55
C SER A 29 -8.93 14.00 -13.45
N ILE A 30 -8.80 12.68 -13.34
CA ILE A 30 -9.80 11.71 -13.75
C ILE A 30 -10.64 11.45 -12.50
N VAL A 31 -11.94 11.73 -12.61
CA VAL A 31 -13.02 11.30 -11.70
C VAL A 31 -12.95 11.89 -10.29
N PHE A 32 -13.49 13.09 -10.09
CA PHE A 32 -14.17 13.50 -8.84
C PHE A 32 -14.89 14.84 -9.08
N ARG A 33 -15.93 14.84 -9.92
CA ARG A 33 -16.78 16.02 -10.13
C ARG A 33 -18.27 15.69 -10.27
N VAL A 34 -18.79 14.78 -9.45
CA VAL A 34 -20.23 14.51 -9.34
C VAL A 34 -20.64 14.42 -7.87
N ARG A 35 -20.61 15.54 -7.13
CA ARG A 35 -21.43 15.71 -5.90
C ARG A 35 -21.50 17.13 -5.33
N VAL A 36 -21.39 18.21 -6.12
CA VAL A 36 -21.52 19.60 -5.62
C VAL A 36 -22.41 20.47 -6.53
N LEU A 37 -23.39 19.89 -7.21
CA LEU A 37 -24.36 20.63 -8.02
C LEU A 37 -25.80 20.17 -7.75
N HIS A 38 -26.19 20.11 -6.47
CA HIS A 38 -27.60 19.91 -6.10
C HIS A 38 -28.14 21.06 -5.22
N GLN A 39 -27.56 22.25 -5.35
CA GLN A 39 -27.95 23.40 -4.52
C GLN A 39 -27.78 24.76 -5.21
N LEU A 40 -27.91 24.81 -6.55
CA LEU A 40 -28.00 26.07 -7.27
C LEU A 40 -29.26 26.07 -8.13
N ASP A 41 -30.12 26.99 -7.73
CA ASP A 41 -31.30 27.59 -8.37
C ASP A 41 -31.48 27.30 -9.88
N SER A 42 -32.64 26.74 -10.23
CA SER A 42 -33.06 26.32 -11.56
C SER A 42 -33.52 27.47 -12.48
N SER A 43 -33.26 28.73 -12.13
CA SER A 43 -33.83 29.90 -12.81
C SER A 43 -32.84 30.74 -13.63
N GLN A 44 -31.60 30.28 -13.83
CA GLN A 44 -30.56 31.04 -14.57
C GLN A 44 -29.83 30.25 -15.67
N ILE A 45 -30.40 29.12 -16.14
CA ILE A 45 -29.84 28.34 -17.25
C ILE A 45 -30.68 28.60 -18.51
N SER A 46 -30.72 29.85 -18.96
CA SER A 46 -31.02 30.18 -20.35
C SER A 46 -29.84 30.97 -20.87
N GLU A 47 -29.30 30.57 -22.02
CA GLU A 47 -28.18 31.22 -22.73
C GLU A 47 -26.77 30.86 -22.25
N THR A 48 -26.44 29.56 -22.33
CA THR A 48 -25.09 29.18 -22.80
C THR A 48 -25.23 28.09 -23.86
N HIS A 49 -25.55 28.50 -25.08
CA HIS A 49 -25.16 27.75 -26.29
C HIS A 49 -23.62 27.83 -26.38
N PHE A 50 -22.94 27.01 -25.59
CA PHE A 50 -21.52 26.74 -25.74
C PHE A 50 -21.41 25.43 -26.52
N LEU A 51 -20.57 25.45 -27.54
CA LEU A 51 -20.41 24.40 -28.56
C LEU A 51 -20.08 23.03 -27.92
N GLU A 52 -21.09 22.21 -27.62
CA GLU A 52 -20.92 20.79 -27.32
C GLU A 52 -20.82 20.01 -28.63
N GLY A 53 -19.65 20.13 -29.28
CA GLY A 53 -19.13 19.02 -30.05
C GLY A 53 -18.44 18.08 -29.07
N GLU A 54 -19.15 17.09 -28.52
CA GLU A 54 -18.46 15.97 -27.89
C GLU A 54 -17.59 15.29 -28.96
N GLU A 55 -16.27 15.38 -28.80
CA GLU A 55 -15.33 14.75 -29.73
C GLU A 55 -15.67 13.25 -29.85
N PRO A 56 -15.88 12.71 -31.06
CA PRO A 56 -16.49 11.38 -31.26
C PRO A 56 -15.72 10.24 -30.57
N TRP A 57 -14.43 10.42 -30.32
CA TRP A 57 -13.60 9.42 -29.63
C TRP A 57 -13.98 9.23 -28.15
N PHE A 58 -14.53 10.24 -27.45
CA PHE A 58 -15.03 10.08 -26.08
C PHE A 58 -16.24 9.14 -26.04
N THR A 59 -17.15 9.26 -27.02
CA THR A 59 -18.32 8.38 -27.13
C THR A 59 -17.91 6.92 -27.38
N TYR A 60 -16.84 6.68 -28.15
CA TYR A 60 -16.32 5.32 -28.37
C TYR A 60 -15.64 4.75 -27.13
N LEU A 61 -14.84 5.54 -26.39
CA LEU A 61 -14.22 5.09 -25.15
C LEU A 61 -15.26 4.77 -24.06
N ASN A 62 -16.32 5.58 -23.95
CA ASN A 62 -17.41 5.32 -23.01
C ASN A 62 -18.17 4.04 -23.38
N LYS A 63 -18.44 3.79 -24.66
CA LYS A 63 -19.04 2.51 -25.12
C LYS A 63 -18.17 1.30 -24.82
N VAL A 64 -16.84 1.41 -24.96
CA VAL A 64 -15.91 0.34 -24.60
C VAL A 64 -15.92 0.12 -23.09
N TYR A 65 -15.89 1.19 -22.29
CA TYR A 65 -15.99 1.09 -20.84
C TYR A 65 -17.30 0.43 -20.41
N ASP A 66 -18.45 0.86 -20.95
CA ASP A 66 -19.77 0.33 -20.60
C ASP A 66 -19.89 -1.16 -20.96
N TRP A 67 -19.30 -1.60 -22.07
CA TRP A 67 -19.23 -3.02 -22.45
C TRP A 67 -18.45 -3.87 -21.44
N PHE A 68 -17.36 -3.30 -20.89
CA PHE A 68 -16.58 -3.95 -19.83
C PHE A 68 -17.30 -3.88 -18.48
N GLU A 69 -17.96 -2.78 -18.16
CA GLU A 69 -18.72 -2.61 -16.93
C GLU A 69 -19.84 -3.63 -16.82
N GLU A 70 -20.61 -3.84 -17.91
CA GLU A 70 -21.69 -4.82 -17.97
C GLU A 70 -21.22 -6.26 -17.67
N ARG A 71 -19.96 -6.59 -17.97
CA ARG A 71 -19.41 -7.95 -17.85
C ARG A 71 -18.56 -8.16 -16.61
N LEU A 72 -17.82 -7.14 -16.19
CA LEU A 72 -16.79 -7.23 -15.14
C LEU A 72 -17.17 -6.47 -13.87
N GLU A 73 -18.26 -5.69 -13.87
CA GLU A 73 -18.74 -4.87 -12.75
C GLU A 73 -17.60 -4.04 -12.13
N ILE A 74 -16.85 -3.32 -12.99
CA ILE A 74 -15.64 -2.58 -12.60
C ILE A 74 -15.99 -1.52 -11.55
N GLN A 75 -17.17 -0.91 -11.66
CA GLN A 75 -17.64 0.12 -10.75
C GLN A 75 -17.92 -0.43 -9.34
N ALA A 76 -18.44 -1.66 -9.23
CA ALA A 76 -18.62 -2.31 -7.93
C ALA A 76 -17.27 -2.58 -7.23
N ILE A 77 -16.24 -2.96 -8.00
CA ILE A 77 -14.88 -3.14 -7.48
C ILE A 77 -14.29 -1.80 -7.05
N ALA A 78 -14.49 -0.73 -7.84
CA ALA A 78 -14.01 0.62 -7.52
C ALA A 78 -14.65 1.17 -6.24
N ASP A 79 -15.96 0.97 -6.06
CA ASP A 79 -16.70 1.38 -4.87
C ASP A 79 -16.24 0.60 -3.62
N ASP A 80 -15.98 -0.72 -3.72
CA ASP A 80 -15.41 -1.51 -2.61
C ASP A 80 -13.98 -1.07 -2.25
N ILE A 81 -13.18 -0.61 -3.21
CA ILE A 81 -11.82 -0.11 -2.95
C ILE A 81 -11.87 1.27 -2.27
N THR A 82 -12.68 2.19 -2.79
CA THR A 82 -12.72 3.58 -2.34
C THR A 82 -13.47 3.78 -1.02
N SER A 83 -14.41 2.91 -0.69
CA SER A 83 -15.16 2.96 0.56
C SER A 83 -14.34 2.60 1.82
N LYS A 84 -13.12 2.07 1.67
CA LYS A 84 -12.29 1.62 2.79
C LYS A 84 -11.57 2.78 3.48
N TYR A 85 -11.91 3.00 4.75
CA TYR A 85 -11.28 4.00 5.60
C TYR A 85 -10.00 3.47 6.28
N VAL A 86 -8.96 4.30 6.34
CA VAL A 86 -7.72 4.03 7.08
C VAL A 86 -7.80 4.66 8.47
N PRO A 87 -7.75 3.89 9.57
CA PRO A 87 -7.84 4.42 10.92
C PRO A 87 -6.71 5.40 11.28
N PRO A 88 -6.94 6.41 12.14
CA PRO A 88 -5.91 7.41 12.50
C PRO A 88 -4.68 6.86 13.22
N HIS A 89 -4.77 5.67 13.83
CA HIS A 89 -3.64 5.03 14.52
C HIS A 89 -2.66 4.34 13.57
N VAL A 90 -2.95 4.30 12.26
CA VAL A 90 -2.06 3.75 11.24
C VAL A 90 -0.90 4.72 11.04
N ASN A 91 0.30 4.25 11.38
CA ASN A 91 1.55 4.98 11.22
C ASN A 91 2.43 4.38 10.10
N ILE A 92 3.60 4.96 9.86
CA ILE A 92 4.53 4.53 8.80
C ILE A 92 4.94 3.04 8.89
N PHE A 93 4.93 2.43 10.08
CA PHE A 93 5.30 1.02 10.26
C PHE A 93 4.25 0.05 9.69
N TYR A 94 3.05 0.52 9.35
CA TYR A 94 2.07 -0.30 8.64
C TYR A 94 2.47 -0.54 7.18
N CYS A 95 3.31 0.33 6.60
CA CYS A 95 3.82 0.20 5.23
C CYS A 95 4.81 -0.96 5.06
N LEU A 96 5.41 -1.48 6.15
CA LEU A 96 6.46 -2.52 6.08
C LEU A 96 6.02 -3.79 5.33
N GLY A 97 4.75 -4.20 5.49
CA GLY A 97 4.21 -5.32 4.72
C GLY A 97 4.12 -5.03 3.22
N GLY A 98 3.70 -3.80 2.86
CA GLY A 98 3.66 -3.35 1.47
C GLY A 98 5.05 -3.21 0.85
N ILE A 99 6.04 -2.71 1.62
CA ILE A 99 7.43 -2.65 1.16
C ILE A 99 7.99 -4.06 0.91
N THR A 100 7.67 -5.02 1.79
CA THR A 100 8.05 -6.43 1.60
C THR A 100 7.46 -7.01 0.30
N LEU A 101 6.19 -6.72 0.01
CA LEU A 101 5.56 -7.07 -1.27
C LEU A 101 6.28 -6.42 -2.45
N THR A 102 6.61 -5.12 -2.37
CA THR A 102 7.34 -4.43 -3.43
C THR A 102 8.70 -5.08 -3.69
N CYS A 103 9.45 -5.43 -2.64
CA CYS A 103 10.70 -6.18 -2.80
C CYS A 103 10.47 -7.52 -3.49
N PHE A 104 9.42 -8.27 -3.12
CA PHE A 104 9.07 -9.52 -3.79
C PHE A 104 8.76 -9.32 -5.28
N LEU A 105 8.00 -8.28 -5.66
CA LEU A 105 7.73 -7.97 -7.06
C LEU A 105 9.02 -7.63 -7.84
N VAL A 106 9.93 -6.88 -7.21
CA VAL A 106 11.26 -6.62 -7.77
C VAL A 106 12.05 -7.92 -7.94
N GLN A 107 11.99 -8.84 -6.96
CA GLN A 107 12.64 -10.16 -7.07
C GLN A 107 12.08 -10.98 -8.23
N VAL A 108 10.76 -11.01 -8.41
CA VAL A 108 10.12 -11.73 -9.52
C VAL A 108 10.56 -11.14 -10.87
N ALA A 109 10.49 -9.82 -11.03
CA ALA A 109 10.84 -9.16 -12.28
C ALA A 109 12.34 -9.35 -12.65
N THR A 110 13.23 -9.09 -11.69
CA THR A 110 14.68 -9.24 -11.92
C THR A 110 15.11 -10.70 -12.02
N GLY A 111 14.48 -11.59 -11.24
CA GLY A 111 14.72 -13.03 -11.31
C GLY A 111 14.34 -13.61 -12.66
N PHE A 112 13.15 -13.26 -13.16
CA PHE A 112 12.68 -13.63 -14.49
C PHE A 112 13.61 -13.09 -15.60
N ALA A 113 14.08 -11.84 -15.48
CA ALA A 113 15.05 -11.33 -16.45
C ALA A 113 16.36 -12.15 -16.48
N MET A 114 16.84 -12.61 -15.32
CA MET A 114 18.07 -13.43 -15.24
C MET A 114 17.88 -14.85 -15.76
N THR A 115 16.66 -15.41 -15.79
CA THR A 115 16.45 -16.77 -16.34
C THR A 115 16.74 -16.87 -17.83
N PHE A 116 16.76 -15.75 -18.57
CA PHE A 116 17.13 -15.74 -19.98
C PHE A 116 18.63 -15.99 -20.23
N TYR A 117 19.48 -15.75 -19.22
CA TYR A 117 20.94 -15.82 -19.36
C TYR A 117 21.59 -16.90 -18.49
N TYR A 118 21.01 -17.17 -17.31
CA TYR A 118 21.57 -18.11 -16.35
C TYR A 118 21.46 -19.56 -16.83
N ARG A 119 22.54 -20.33 -16.70
CA ARG A 119 22.59 -21.76 -17.06
C ARG A 119 22.76 -22.63 -15.80
N PRO A 120 21.77 -23.49 -15.45
CA PRO A 120 21.81 -24.30 -14.22
C PRO A 120 22.68 -25.58 -14.36
N THR A 121 23.90 -25.45 -14.87
CA THR A 121 24.89 -26.55 -14.98
C THR A 121 26.13 -26.21 -14.16
N VAL A 122 26.73 -27.17 -13.45
CA VAL A 122 27.88 -26.91 -12.54
C VAL A 122 29.10 -26.37 -13.29
N THR A 123 29.20 -26.66 -14.58
CA THR A 123 30.27 -26.18 -15.46
C THR A 123 30.03 -24.75 -15.97
N GLU A 124 28.78 -24.33 -16.12
CA GLU A 124 28.45 -23.02 -16.73
C GLU A 124 27.79 -22.03 -15.76
N ALA A 125 27.32 -22.45 -14.59
CA ALA A 125 26.55 -21.60 -13.67
C ALA A 125 27.33 -20.33 -13.28
N PHE A 126 28.57 -20.49 -12.84
CA PHE A 126 29.43 -19.36 -12.48
C PHE A 126 29.77 -18.48 -13.70
N ALA A 127 30.12 -19.09 -14.84
CA ALA A 127 30.42 -18.37 -16.06
C ALA A 127 29.22 -17.59 -16.61
N SER A 128 28.01 -18.15 -16.54
CA SER A 128 26.76 -17.49 -16.95
C SER A 128 26.44 -16.29 -16.05
N VAL A 129 26.76 -16.37 -14.76
CA VAL A 129 26.67 -15.24 -13.85
C VAL A 129 27.70 -14.15 -14.20
N GLN A 130 28.92 -14.52 -14.55
CA GLN A 130 29.92 -13.55 -15.00
C GLN A 130 29.47 -12.86 -16.29
N TYR A 131 28.92 -13.62 -17.25
CA TYR A 131 28.34 -13.07 -18.48
C TYR A 131 27.24 -12.04 -18.18
N ILE A 132 26.33 -12.32 -17.23
CA ILE A 132 25.31 -11.34 -16.80
C ILE A 132 25.96 -10.06 -16.25
N MET A 133 27.09 -10.18 -15.54
CA MET A 133 27.77 -9.03 -14.94
C MET A 133 28.57 -8.21 -15.95
N THR A 134 29.15 -8.82 -16.99
CA THR A 134 30.10 -8.14 -17.89
C THR A 134 29.54 -7.85 -19.28
N GLU A 135 28.78 -8.78 -19.86
CA GLU A 135 28.36 -8.71 -21.28
C GLU A 135 26.90 -8.31 -21.46
N ALA A 136 26.01 -8.74 -20.57
CA ALA A 136 24.58 -8.46 -20.72
C ALA A 136 24.27 -6.98 -20.46
N ASN A 137 23.54 -6.35 -21.38
CA ASN A 137 23.07 -4.97 -21.22
C ASN A 137 22.29 -4.78 -19.92
N PHE A 138 22.76 -3.90 -19.05
CA PHE A 138 22.23 -3.68 -17.69
C PHE A 138 22.19 -4.94 -16.79
N GLY A 139 22.86 -6.03 -17.16
CA GLY A 139 22.83 -7.28 -16.39
C GLY A 139 23.45 -7.13 -14.99
N TRP A 140 24.54 -6.35 -14.87
CA TRP A 140 25.13 -6.00 -13.58
C TRP A 140 24.15 -5.29 -12.64
N LEU A 141 23.29 -4.42 -13.20
CA LEU A 141 22.29 -3.67 -12.45
C LEU A 141 21.18 -4.61 -12.00
N ILE A 142 20.63 -5.42 -12.91
CA ILE A 142 19.57 -6.40 -12.61
C ILE A 142 20.03 -7.36 -11.51
N ARG A 143 21.23 -7.93 -11.64
CA ARG A 143 21.79 -8.84 -10.64
C ARG A 143 22.03 -8.15 -9.30
N SER A 144 22.54 -6.91 -9.31
CA SER A 144 22.78 -6.15 -8.08
C SER A 144 21.46 -5.80 -7.37
N VAL A 145 20.45 -5.36 -8.13
CA VAL A 145 19.10 -5.09 -7.61
C VAL A 145 18.51 -6.36 -7.02
N HIS A 146 18.61 -7.50 -7.71
CA HIS A 146 18.10 -8.79 -7.19
C HIS A 146 18.76 -9.18 -5.87
N ARG A 147 20.07 -8.95 -5.73
CA ARG A 147 20.81 -9.24 -4.48
C ARG A 147 20.42 -8.29 -3.35
N TRP A 148 20.37 -6.98 -3.59
CA TRP A 148 20.04 -5.99 -2.57
C TRP A 148 18.57 -6.04 -2.16
N SER A 149 17.67 -6.25 -3.13
CA SER A 149 16.24 -6.42 -2.88
C SER A 149 15.95 -7.68 -2.08
N ALA A 150 16.70 -8.78 -2.26
CA ALA A 150 16.60 -9.96 -1.39
C ALA A 150 16.89 -9.60 0.09
N SER A 151 18.00 -8.91 0.35
CA SER A 151 18.36 -8.49 1.71
C SER A 151 17.33 -7.52 2.31
N MET A 152 16.82 -6.58 1.51
CA MET A 152 15.77 -5.66 1.93
C MET A 152 14.46 -6.38 2.20
N MET A 153 14.07 -7.36 1.38
CA MET A 153 12.87 -8.17 1.58
C MET A 153 12.89 -8.85 2.95
N VAL A 154 14.02 -9.50 3.31
CA VAL A 154 14.18 -10.17 4.60
C VAL A 154 14.15 -9.15 5.75
N LEU A 155 14.86 -8.03 5.63
CA LEU A 155 14.88 -6.97 6.65
C LEU A 155 13.47 -6.39 6.89
N MET A 156 12.76 -6.04 5.81
CA MET A 156 11.42 -5.45 5.89
C MET A 156 10.40 -6.45 6.42
N MET A 157 10.53 -7.73 6.06
CA MET A 157 9.73 -8.81 6.63
C MET A 157 9.96 -8.92 8.14
N ILE A 158 11.21 -8.89 8.62
CA ILE A 158 11.51 -8.94 10.06
C ILE A 158 10.89 -7.74 10.80
N LEU A 159 11.07 -6.52 10.27
CA LEU A 159 10.45 -5.32 10.83
C LEU A 159 8.92 -5.41 10.80
N HIS A 160 8.34 -5.98 9.75
CA HIS A 160 6.92 -6.21 9.63
C HIS A 160 6.41 -7.16 10.72
N VAL A 161 7.10 -8.28 10.97
CA VAL A 161 6.81 -9.22 12.06
C VAL A 161 6.87 -8.53 13.41
N PHE A 162 7.93 -7.73 13.67
CA PHE A 162 8.02 -6.95 14.91
C PHE A 162 6.84 -5.99 15.08
N ARG A 163 6.46 -5.26 14.03
CA ARG A 163 5.30 -4.38 14.09
C ARG A 163 4.02 -5.15 14.43
N VAL A 164 3.77 -6.28 13.77
CA VAL A 164 2.58 -7.11 14.03
C VAL A 164 2.58 -7.63 15.46
N TYR A 165 3.73 -8.03 15.99
CA TYR A 165 3.86 -8.50 17.36
C TYR A 165 3.62 -7.38 18.38
N LEU A 166 4.30 -6.25 18.23
CA LEU A 166 4.20 -5.11 19.16
C LEU A 166 2.81 -4.45 19.15
N THR A 167 2.10 -4.50 18.04
CA THR A 167 0.71 -4.00 17.93
C THR A 167 -0.35 -5.03 18.31
N GLY A 168 0.05 -6.27 18.63
CA GLY A 168 -0.89 -7.36 18.93
C GLY A 168 -1.75 -7.80 17.74
N GLY A 169 -1.31 -7.51 16.51
CA GLY A 169 -2.06 -7.76 15.27
C GLY A 169 -2.25 -9.23 14.92
N PHE A 170 -1.65 -10.15 15.68
CA PHE A 170 -1.80 -11.60 15.56
C PHE A 170 -2.92 -12.19 16.43
N LYS A 171 -3.48 -11.41 17.37
CA LYS A 171 -4.56 -11.85 18.26
C LYS A 171 -5.88 -12.02 17.51
N LYS A 172 -6.85 -12.69 18.14
CA LYS A 172 -8.20 -12.89 17.62
C LYS A 172 -8.80 -11.61 17.02
N PRO A 173 -9.37 -11.64 15.80
CA PRO A 173 -9.62 -12.78 14.89
C PRO A 173 -8.56 -12.95 13.77
N ARG A 174 -7.30 -12.53 13.99
CA ARG A 174 -6.23 -12.48 12.97
C ARG A 174 -5.22 -13.62 13.08
N GLU A 175 -5.56 -14.70 13.78
CA GLU A 175 -4.64 -15.83 14.03
C GLU A 175 -4.20 -16.50 12.71
N LEU A 176 -5.12 -16.71 11.77
CA LEU A 176 -4.80 -17.32 10.48
C LEU A 176 -3.92 -16.40 9.60
N THR A 177 -4.10 -15.09 9.71
CA THR A 177 -3.19 -14.13 9.06
C THR A 177 -1.78 -14.25 9.62
N TRP A 178 -1.63 -14.45 10.94
CA TRP A 178 -0.32 -14.71 11.54
C TRP A 178 0.31 -16.01 11.04
N VAL A 179 -0.44 -17.11 11.03
CA VAL A 179 0.07 -18.42 10.56
C VAL A 179 0.53 -18.35 9.10
N THR A 180 -0.27 -17.74 8.22
CA THR A 180 0.13 -17.53 6.82
C THR A 180 1.37 -16.64 6.69
N GLY A 181 1.51 -15.62 7.56
CA GLY A 181 2.71 -14.80 7.63
C GLY A 181 3.97 -15.57 8.04
N VAL A 182 3.85 -16.50 9.00
CA VAL A 182 4.97 -17.38 9.40
C VAL A 182 5.38 -18.29 8.25
N VAL A 183 4.41 -18.89 7.54
CA VAL A 183 4.70 -19.71 6.34
C VAL A 183 5.41 -18.89 5.26
N LEU A 184 4.95 -17.67 4.98
CA LEU A 184 5.63 -16.74 4.06
C LEU A 184 7.05 -16.40 4.52
N GLY A 185 7.29 -16.30 5.83
CA GLY A 185 8.63 -16.12 6.38
C GLY A 185 9.56 -17.29 6.09
N VAL A 186 9.08 -18.52 6.27
CA VAL A 186 9.83 -19.75 5.93
C VAL A 186 10.10 -19.85 4.42
N LEU A 187 9.12 -19.53 3.59
CA LEU A 187 9.29 -19.48 2.13
C LEU A 187 10.34 -18.42 1.72
N THR A 188 10.31 -17.24 2.34
CA THR A 188 11.28 -16.17 2.10
C THR A 188 12.70 -16.59 2.49
N ALA A 189 12.88 -17.26 3.63
CA ALA A 189 14.18 -17.82 4.01
C ALA A 189 14.65 -18.90 3.03
N SER A 190 13.73 -19.74 2.54
CA SER A 190 14.01 -20.78 1.54
C SER A 190 14.47 -20.21 0.20
N PHE A 191 13.91 -19.07 -0.23
CA PHE A 191 14.43 -18.32 -1.37
C PHE A 191 15.88 -17.89 -1.16
N GLY A 192 16.20 -17.37 0.02
CA GLY A 192 17.56 -16.97 0.37
C GLY A 192 18.56 -18.12 0.20
N VAL A 193 18.26 -19.29 0.77
CA VAL A 193 19.12 -20.48 0.69
C VAL A 193 19.28 -20.96 -0.75
N THR A 194 18.16 -21.13 -1.47
CA THR A 194 18.19 -21.68 -2.84
C THR A 194 18.85 -20.71 -3.81
N GLY A 195 18.53 -19.42 -3.76
CA GLY A 195 19.09 -18.40 -4.66
C GLY A 195 20.57 -18.12 -4.42
N TYR A 196 21.01 -18.13 -3.15
CA TYR A 196 22.41 -17.90 -2.80
C TYR A 196 23.35 -18.98 -3.34
N SER A 197 22.82 -20.17 -3.63
CA SER A 197 23.59 -21.27 -4.20
C SER A 197 23.78 -21.21 -5.71
N LEU A 198 22.91 -20.50 -6.44
CA LEU A 198 22.86 -20.52 -7.90
C LEU A 198 24.14 -19.97 -8.58
N PRO A 199 24.86 -18.97 -8.05
CA PRO A 199 26.14 -18.57 -8.62
C PRO A 199 27.19 -19.67 -8.65
N TRP A 200 27.03 -20.71 -7.81
CA TRP A 200 27.93 -21.85 -7.70
C TRP A 200 29.39 -21.47 -7.41
N ASP A 201 29.57 -20.41 -6.62
CA ASP A 201 30.87 -20.02 -6.05
C ASP A 201 31.16 -20.80 -4.76
N GLN A 202 32.36 -20.64 -4.21
CA GLN A 202 32.77 -21.37 -3.00
C GLN A 202 31.79 -21.15 -1.83
N ILE A 203 31.36 -19.91 -1.63
CA ILE A 203 30.49 -19.56 -0.50
C ILE A 203 29.11 -20.19 -0.71
N GLY A 204 28.52 -20.10 -1.90
CA GLY A 204 27.25 -20.74 -2.23
C GLY A 204 27.31 -22.27 -2.09
N TYR A 205 28.36 -22.90 -2.60
CA TYR A 205 28.54 -24.36 -2.53
C TYR A 205 28.64 -24.87 -1.07
N TRP A 206 29.50 -24.27 -0.25
CA TRP A 206 29.66 -24.67 1.15
C TRP A 206 28.42 -24.35 1.99
N ALA A 207 27.73 -23.24 1.71
CA ALA A 207 26.46 -22.93 2.36
C ALA A 207 25.40 -24.02 2.11
N VAL A 208 25.24 -24.46 0.85
CA VAL A 208 24.32 -25.56 0.52
C VAL A 208 24.74 -26.84 1.24
N LYS A 209 26.02 -27.18 1.22
CA LYS A 209 26.52 -28.40 1.86
C LYS A 209 26.20 -28.44 3.36
N ILE A 210 26.37 -27.32 4.05
CA ILE A 210 26.04 -27.19 5.48
C ILE A 210 24.53 -27.28 5.69
N VAL A 211 23.74 -26.44 5.01
CA VAL A 211 22.28 -26.34 5.23
C VAL A 211 21.56 -27.64 4.90
N THR A 212 21.91 -28.28 3.78
CA THR A 212 21.31 -29.57 3.38
C THR A 212 21.78 -30.74 4.23
N GLY A 213 22.82 -30.57 5.05
CA GLY A 213 23.27 -31.60 6.00
C GLY A 213 22.50 -31.59 7.32
N VAL A 214 21.82 -30.49 7.66
CA VAL A 214 21.08 -30.34 8.92
C VAL A 214 20.02 -31.43 9.13
N PRO A 215 19.21 -31.82 8.12
CA PRO A 215 18.19 -32.84 8.32
C PRO A 215 18.73 -34.23 8.69
N ASP A 216 20.01 -34.53 8.44
CA ASP A 216 20.62 -35.83 8.77
C ASP A 216 20.61 -36.11 10.28
N ALA A 217 20.53 -35.05 11.11
CA ALA A 217 20.39 -35.18 12.55
C ALA A 217 19.02 -35.73 13.00
N ILE A 218 18.02 -35.80 12.12
CA ILE A 218 16.69 -36.35 12.43
C ILE A 218 16.76 -37.88 12.38
N PRO A 219 16.48 -38.59 13.49
CA PRO A 219 16.48 -40.05 13.48
C PRO A 219 15.50 -40.63 12.46
N VAL A 220 15.85 -41.77 11.86
CA VAL A 220 15.04 -42.57 10.90
C VAL A 220 14.83 -41.92 9.53
N ILE A 221 14.46 -40.64 9.46
CA ILE A 221 14.07 -39.96 8.21
C ILE A 221 15.13 -38.97 7.68
N GLY A 222 16.18 -38.69 8.45
CA GLY A 222 17.17 -37.66 8.13
C GLY A 222 17.90 -37.91 6.81
N SER A 223 18.56 -39.05 6.66
CA SER A 223 19.34 -39.35 5.46
C SER A 223 18.49 -39.41 4.18
N PRO A 224 17.29 -40.03 4.16
CA PRO A 224 16.37 -39.95 3.02
C PRO A 224 15.97 -38.51 2.66
N LEU A 225 15.78 -37.62 3.66
CA LEU A 225 15.46 -36.21 3.41
C LEU A 225 16.63 -35.46 2.78
N VAL A 226 17.86 -35.70 3.25
CA VAL A 226 19.06 -35.10 2.65
C VAL A 226 19.23 -35.51 1.20
N GLU A 227 19.07 -36.81 0.91
CA GLU A 227 19.15 -37.32 -0.45
C GLU A 227 18.01 -36.79 -1.33
N LEU A 228 16.80 -36.61 -0.79
CA LEU A 228 15.70 -35.95 -1.49
C LEU A 228 16.01 -34.49 -1.79
N LEU A 229 16.62 -33.74 -0.87
CA LEU A 229 16.96 -32.34 -1.10
C LEU A 229 18.09 -32.19 -2.14
N ARG A 230 19.13 -33.03 -2.04
CA ARG A 230 20.31 -32.96 -2.90
C ARG A 230 20.14 -33.67 -4.24
N GLY A 231 19.28 -34.69 -4.29
CA GLY A 231 19.18 -35.62 -5.41
C GLY A 231 20.38 -36.56 -5.57
N SER A 232 21.25 -36.64 -4.56
CA SER A 232 22.42 -37.53 -4.48
C SER A 232 23.01 -37.49 -3.06
N ALA A 233 23.90 -38.44 -2.75
CA ALA A 233 24.60 -38.50 -1.46
C ALA A 233 25.42 -37.23 -1.15
N SER A 234 26.05 -36.64 -2.16
CA SER A 234 26.81 -35.39 -2.07
C SER A 234 26.15 -34.25 -2.84
N VAL A 235 26.55 -33.01 -2.53
CA VAL A 235 26.16 -31.82 -3.30
C VAL A 235 26.79 -31.86 -4.69
N GLY A 236 26.00 -31.66 -5.74
CA GLY A 236 26.47 -31.71 -7.12
C GLY A 236 25.44 -31.16 -8.12
N GLN A 237 25.51 -31.62 -9.37
CA GLN A 237 24.64 -31.17 -10.46
C GLN A 237 23.15 -31.38 -10.17
N SER A 238 22.78 -32.55 -9.64
CA SER A 238 21.42 -32.87 -9.19
C SER A 238 20.89 -31.83 -8.20
N THR A 239 21.73 -31.41 -7.25
CA THR A 239 21.38 -30.41 -6.23
C THR A 239 21.15 -29.05 -6.87
N LEU A 240 22.06 -28.62 -7.75
CA LEU A 240 21.93 -27.35 -8.46
C LEU A 240 20.65 -27.28 -9.29
N THR A 241 20.35 -28.33 -10.07
CA THR A 241 19.12 -28.38 -10.88
C THR A 241 17.86 -28.33 -10.03
N ARG A 242 17.81 -29.07 -8.91
CA ARG A 242 16.68 -29.03 -7.98
C ARG A 242 16.52 -27.66 -7.34
N PHE A 243 17.62 -27.05 -6.89
CA PHE A 243 17.61 -25.74 -6.25
C PHE A 243 17.19 -24.64 -7.22
N TYR A 244 17.62 -24.73 -8.49
CA TYR A 244 17.14 -23.85 -9.55
C TYR A 244 15.62 -23.98 -9.73
N SER A 245 15.09 -25.21 -9.88
CA SER A 245 13.64 -25.43 -10.02
C SER A 245 12.85 -24.97 -8.78
N LEU A 246 13.37 -25.22 -7.58
CA LEU A 246 12.76 -24.72 -6.34
C LEU A 246 12.71 -23.19 -6.33
N HIS A 247 13.81 -22.53 -6.69
CA HIS A 247 13.93 -21.08 -6.62
C HIS A 247 13.10 -20.34 -7.68
N THR A 248 13.00 -20.88 -8.90
CA THR A 248 12.36 -20.18 -10.03
C THR A 248 10.93 -20.59 -10.28
N PHE A 249 10.51 -21.78 -9.82
CA PHE A 249 9.17 -22.31 -10.08
C PHE A 249 8.38 -22.59 -8.81
N VAL A 250 8.86 -23.51 -7.96
CA VAL A 250 8.08 -24.00 -6.80
C VAL A 250 7.86 -22.90 -5.76
N LEU A 251 8.93 -22.24 -5.32
CA LEU A 251 8.86 -21.22 -4.27
C LEU A 251 8.08 -19.97 -4.74
N PRO A 252 8.25 -19.44 -5.96
CA PRO A 252 7.43 -18.33 -6.46
C PRO A 252 5.94 -18.66 -6.48
N LEU A 253 5.58 -19.86 -6.97
CA LEU A 253 4.19 -20.28 -7.04
C LEU A 253 3.57 -20.44 -5.65
N LEU A 254 4.25 -21.14 -4.74
CA LEU A 254 3.77 -21.31 -3.36
C LEU A 254 3.64 -19.96 -2.65
N THR A 255 4.62 -19.09 -2.82
CA THR A 255 4.61 -17.76 -2.20
C THR A 255 3.47 -16.92 -2.75
N ALA A 256 3.19 -16.95 -4.06
CA ALA A 256 2.05 -16.25 -4.64
C ALA A 256 0.71 -16.74 -4.06
N VAL A 257 0.53 -18.05 -3.92
CA VAL A 257 -0.68 -18.65 -3.33
C VAL A 257 -0.85 -18.24 -1.86
N PHE A 258 0.20 -18.35 -1.05
CA PHE A 258 0.14 -17.96 0.37
C PHE A 258 -0.02 -16.44 0.55
N MET A 259 0.56 -15.64 -0.34
CA MET A 259 0.43 -14.19 -0.32
C MET A 259 -0.99 -13.74 -0.68
N LEU A 260 -1.60 -14.39 -1.68
CA LEU A 260 -3.02 -14.18 -1.99
C LEU A 260 -3.90 -14.50 -0.78
N MET A 261 -3.71 -15.67 -0.17
CA MET A 261 -4.44 -16.06 1.06
C MET A 261 -4.23 -15.03 2.17
N HIS A 262 -3.00 -14.58 2.39
CA HIS A 262 -2.66 -13.59 3.41
C HIS A 262 -3.40 -12.27 3.19
N PHE A 263 -3.42 -11.75 1.95
CA PHE A 263 -4.13 -10.50 1.61
C PHE A 263 -5.65 -10.63 1.70
N LEU A 264 -6.22 -11.75 1.25
CA LEU A 264 -7.65 -12.01 1.36
C LEU A 264 -8.09 -12.02 2.84
N MET A 265 -7.33 -12.67 3.73
CA MET A 265 -7.64 -12.67 5.16
C MET A 265 -7.58 -11.26 5.75
N ILE A 266 -6.56 -10.46 5.40
CA ILE A 266 -6.45 -9.08 5.86
C ILE A 266 -7.67 -8.27 5.41
N ARG A 267 -8.07 -8.38 4.14
CA ARG A 267 -9.22 -7.66 3.57
C ARG A 267 -10.52 -8.07 4.25
N THR A 268 -10.79 -9.37 4.37
CA THR A 268 -12.03 -9.89 4.98
C THR A 268 -12.16 -9.50 6.45
N ILE A 269 -11.08 -9.61 7.23
CA ILE A 269 -11.11 -9.28 8.67
C ILE A 269 -11.30 -7.77 8.86
N GLN A 270 -10.68 -6.94 8.02
CA GLN A 270 -10.86 -5.49 8.10
C GLN A 270 -12.31 -5.07 7.83
N THR A 271 -12.95 -5.66 6.83
CA THR A 271 -14.38 -5.45 6.56
C THR A 271 -15.24 -5.87 7.76
N ASN A 272 -14.98 -7.05 8.33
CA ASN A 272 -15.76 -7.56 9.47
C ASN A 272 -15.59 -6.71 10.75
N GLN A 273 -14.39 -6.18 11.01
CA GLN A 273 -14.17 -5.28 12.16
C GLN A 273 -14.88 -3.94 12.00
N HIS A 274 -14.90 -3.36 10.79
CA HIS A 274 -15.65 -2.14 10.52
C HIS A 274 -17.15 -2.34 10.76
N THR A 275 -17.70 -3.44 10.24
CA THR A 275 -19.09 -3.83 10.46
C THR A 275 -19.40 -4.01 11.94
N TYR A 276 -18.55 -4.70 12.71
CA TYR A 276 -18.75 -4.88 14.16
C TYR A 276 -18.72 -3.56 14.93
N HIS A 277 -17.77 -2.67 14.65
CA HIS A 277 -17.69 -1.37 15.31
C HIS A 277 -18.87 -0.46 14.95
N PHE A 278 -19.31 -0.46 13.70
CA PHE A 278 -20.49 0.25 13.24
C PHE A 278 -21.75 -0.22 13.98
N PHE A 279 -21.98 -1.54 14.05
CA PHE A 279 -23.10 -2.10 14.81
C PHE A 279 -22.97 -1.84 16.31
N LYS A 280 -21.76 -1.89 16.88
CA LYS A 280 -21.54 -1.59 18.30
C LYS A 280 -21.81 -0.12 18.64
N GLN A 281 -21.42 0.82 17.77
CA GLN A 281 -21.79 2.23 17.94
C GLN A 281 -23.30 2.42 17.87
N LYS A 282 -23.98 1.78 16.91
CA LYS A 282 -25.44 1.88 16.74
C LYS A 282 -26.22 1.25 17.90
N LYS A 283 -25.65 0.24 18.57
CA LYS A 283 -26.25 -0.47 19.72
C LYS A 283 -25.91 0.13 21.07
N SER A 284 -24.92 1.03 21.16
CA SER A 284 -24.65 1.75 22.40
C SER A 284 -25.81 2.72 22.63
N PRO A 285 -26.52 2.66 23.78
CA PRO A 285 -27.50 3.67 24.09
C PRO A 285 -26.80 5.02 24.07
N GLU A 286 -27.35 5.97 23.31
CA GLU A 286 -26.98 7.37 23.41
C GLU A 286 -27.00 7.72 24.89
N LYS A 287 -25.83 7.99 25.49
CA LYS A 287 -25.77 8.47 26.86
C LYS A 287 -26.49 9.80 26.85
N LYS A 288 -27.78 9.82 27.23
CA LYS A 288 -28.49 11.04 27.56
C LYS A 288 -27.57 11.83 28.49
N PRO A 289 -27.23 13.10 28.16
CA PRO A 289 -26.35 13.87 29.00
C PRO A 289 -26.89 13.82 30.43
N SER A 290 -26.03 13.53 31.39
CA SER A 290 -26.44 13.54 32.80
C SER A 290 -27.11 14.89 33.07
N SER A 291 -28.17 14.92 33.88
CA SER A 291 -28.94 16.14 34.14
C SER A 291 -28.05 17.33 34.53
N ARG A 292 -26.88 17.07 35.12
CA ARG A 292 -25.84 18.04 35.48
C ARG A 292 -25.06 18.59 34.28
N ALA A 293 -24.75 17.79 33.26
CA ALA A 293 -24.10 18.21 32.03
C ALA A 293 -25.07 19.00 31.12
N ALA A 294 -26.33 18.54 31.02
CA ALA A 294 -27.38 19.27 30.32
C ALA A 294 -27.61 20.66 30.95
N LYS A 295 -27.71 20.73 32.29
CA LYS A 295 -27.85 22.02 33.00
C LYS A 295 -26.65 22.94 32.75
N LYS A 296 -25.43 22.40 32.74
CA LYS A 296 -24.22 23.20 32.49
C LYS A 296 -24.24 23.79 31.08
N GLU A 297 -24.63 23.01 30.07
CA GLU A 297 -24.72 23.49 28.70
C GLU A 297 -25.83 24.53 28.51
N THR A 298 -26.99 24.38 29.19
CA THR A 298 -28.05 25.39 29.18
C THR A 298 -27.60 26.70 29.85
N HIS A 299 -26.92 26.62 31.00
CA HIS A 299 -26.41 27.80 31.69
C HIS A 299 -25.31 28.51 30.89
N THR A 300 -24.43 27.78 30.20
CA THR A 300 -23.41 28.39 29.33
C THR A 300 -24.03 29.03 28.08
N ARG A 301 -25.06 28.42 27.47
CA ARG A 301 -25.76 29.03 26.33
C ARG A 301 -26.55 30.28 26.73
N LEU A 302 -27.25 30.26 27.88
CA LEU A 302 -27.93 31.44 28.42
C LEU A 302 -26.94 32.56 28.77
N ALA A 303 -25.76 32.24 29.33
CA ALA A 303 -24.73 33.25 29.61
C ALA A 303 -24.15 33.89 28.34
N ILE A 304 -23.99 33.10 27.26
CA ILE A 304 -23.53 33.62 25.96
C ILE A 304 -24.60 34.50 25.29
N ASP A 305 -25.88 34.13 25.38
CA ASP A 305 -26.97 34.96 24.83
C ASP A 305 -27.19 36.25 25.64
N TYR A 306 -27.08 36.20 26.96
CA TYR A 306 -27.10 37.43 27.79
C TYR A 306 -25.91 38.34 27.48
N SER A 307 -24.71 37.78 27.32
CA SER A 307 -23.52 38.58 26.97
C SER A 307 -23.62 39.20 25.57
N LYS A 308 -24.26 38.52 24.61
CA LYS A 308 -24.55 39.08 23.29
C LYS A 308 -25.59 40.18 23.33
N THR A 309 -26.63 40.05 24.17
CA THR A 309 -27.69 41.05 24.33
C THR A 309 -27.13 42.33 24.99
N ILE A 310 -26.32 42.20 26.04
CA ILE A 310 -25.64 43.34 26.69
C ILE A 310 -24.63 44.01 25.74
N ALA A 311 -23.92 43.25 24.91
CA ALA A 311 -23.00 43.79 23.91
C ALA A 311 -23.73 44.59 22.81
N ILE A 312 -24.96 44.22 22.46
CA ILE A 312 -25.80 44.95 21.51
C ILE A 312 -26.36 46.24 22.15
N GLU A 313 -26.82 46.21 23.40
CA GLU A 313 -27.27 47.40 24.12
C GLU A 313 -26.15 48.43 24.34
N THR A 314 -24.94 47.99 24.70
CA THR A 314 -23.78 48.88 24.85
C THR A 314 -23.29 49.47 23.53
N HIS A 315 -23.37 48.73 22.42
CA HIS A 315 -23.07 49.28 21.09
C HIS A 315 -24.11 50.28 20.57
N THR A 316 -25.35 50.21 21.09
CA THR A 316 -26.43 51.14 20.73
C THR A 316 -26.37 52.42 21.59
N LEU A 317 -25.92 52.32 22.84
CA LEU A 317 -25.75 53.48 23.73
C LEU A 317 -24.46 54.30 23.45
N LEU A 318 -23.40 53.68 22.95
CA LEU A 318 -22.15 54.40 22.60
C LEU A 318 -22.19 55.10 21.23
N ASN A 319 -23.19 54.83 20.39
CA ASN A 319 -23.37 55.46 19.07
C ASN A 319 -24.33 56.67 19.09
N TYR A 320 -24.90 57.03 20.25
CA TYR A 320 -25.79 58.20 20.36
C TYR A 320 -25.10 59.47 20.86
N ASP A 321 -23.80 59.43 21.20
CA ASP A 321 -23.10 60.56 21.84
C ASP A 321 -21.87 61.09 21.06
N TYR A 322 -21.81 60.84 19.74
CA TYR A 322 -20.84 61.48 18.83
C TYR A 322 -21.54 62.08 17.60
N GLY A 323 -22.48 62.96 17.87
CA GLY A 323 -23.24 63.71 16.86
C GLY A 323 -23.70 65.07 17.36
N LYS A 324 -22.79 65.89 17.88
CA LYS A 324 -22.91 67.36 17.93
C LYS A 324 -21.55 68.00 17.71
#